data_AF-A0A6B3G1Y9-F1
#
_entry.id   AF-A0A6B3G1Y9-F1
#
_cell.length_a   1.000
_cell.length_b   1.000
_cell.length_c   1.000
_cell.angle_alpha   90.00
_cell.angle_beta   90.00
_cell.angle_gamma   90.00
#
_symmetry.space_group_name_H-M   'P 1'
#
loop_
_entity.id
_entity.type
_entity.pdbx_description
1 polymer ?
#
loop_
_entity_poly.entity_id
_entity_poly.type
_entity_poly.pdbx_seq_one_letter_code
_entity_poly.pdbx_strand_id
1 'polypeptide(L)' 'MLSVVENCFSPRTAAFFDLDKTVIAKSSTLTFSKSFYQGGLINRRAVLRTAYTQ' A
#
# COMPACT_ATOMS: atom_id res chain seq x y z
N MET A 1 24.34 -30.58 -31.10
CA MET A 1 24.75 -29.64 -30.03
C MET A 1 23.66 -28.60 -29.85
N LEU A 2 22.61 -28.95 -29.10
CA LEU A 2 21.57 -27.99 -28.69
C LEU A 2 21.55 -28.01 -27.16
N SER A 3 22.05 -26.94 -26.56
CA SER A 3 22.08 -26.74 -25.12
C SER A 3 20.66 -26.47 -24.64
N VAL A 4 20.14 -27.37 -23.81
CA VAL A 4 18.95 -27.15 -22.98
C VAL A 4 19.21 -25.93 -22.11
N VAL A 5 18.54 -24.82 -22.41
CA VAL A 5 18.45 -23.68 -21.51
C VAL A 5 17.53 -24.12 -20.38
N GLU A 6 18.12 -24.57 -19.28
CA GLU A 6 17.43 -24.81 -18.02
C GLU A 6 16.84 -23.48 -17.55
N ASN A 7 15.59 -23.21 -17.89
CA ASN A 7 14.83 -22.14 -17.27
C ASN A 7 14.34 -22.65 -15.91
N CYS A 8 15.24 -22.73 -14.94
CA CYS A 8 14.90 -22.95 -13.54
C CYS A 8 13.99 -21.81 -13.09
N PHE A 9 12.67 -22.02 -13.18
CA PHE A 9 11.69 -21.16 -12.56
C PHE A 9 11.84 -21.32 -11.05
N SER A 10 12.82 -20.63 -10.47
CA SER A 10 12.85 -20.41 -9.04
C SER A 10 11.48 -19.84 -8.66
N PRO A 11 10.72 -20.49 -7.76
CA PRO A 11 9.41 -20.00 -7.39
C PRO A 11 9.57 -18.56 -6.94
N ARG A 12 8.92 -17.61 -7.63
CA ARG A 12 8.99 -16.20 -7.29
C ARG A 12 8.28 -16.02 -5.94
N THR A 13 9.05 -16.00 -4.87
CA THR A 13 8.53 -15.79 -3.52
C THR A 13 7.90 -14.42 -3.44
N ALA A 14 6.60 -14.38 -3.19
CA ALA A 14 5.86 -13.15 -2.92
C ALA A 14 5.54 -13.09 -1.42
N ALA A 15 5.66 -11.90 -0.85
CA ALA A 15 5.23 -11.60 0.51
C ALA A 15 4.24 -10.44 0.48
N PHE A 16 3.18 -10.56 1.29
CA PHE A 16 2.18 -9.52 1.43
C PHE A 16 2.46 -8.74 2.70
N PHE A 17 2.53 -7.42 2.57
CA PHE A 17 2.72 -6.51 3.69
C PHE A 17 1.53 -5.57 3.73
N ASP A 18 0.98 -5.36 4.93
CA ASP A 18 0.09 -4.24 5.16
C ASP A 18 0.87 -2.93 4.95
N LEU A 19 0.19 -1.82 4.76
CA LEU A 19 0.82 -0.51 4.68
C LEU A 19 0.93 0.14 6.07
N ASP A 20 -0.06 -0.10 6.94
CA ASP A 20 -0.16 0.54 8.26
C ASP A 20 0.75 -0.12 9.28
N LYS A 21 1.63 0.68 9.90
CA LYS A 21 2.58 0.27 10.95
C LYS A 21 3.62 -0.78 10.51
N THR A 22 3.63 -1.18 9.25
CA THR A 22 4.54 -2.18 8.65
C THR A 22 5.44 -1.54 7.59
N VAL A 23 4.87 -0.86 6.60
CA VAL A 23 5.63 -0.11 5.57
C VAL A 23 5.72 1.36 5.94
N ILE A 24 4.62 1.94 6.44
CA ILE A 24 4.54 3.33 6.90
C ILE A 24 4.28 3.32 8.41
N ALA A 25 5.06 4.07 9.17
CA ALA A 25 4.91 4.19 10.63
C ALA A 25 3.64 4.97 11.06
N LYS A 26 2.71 5.23 10.15
CA LYS A 26 1.51 6.04 10.31
C LYS A 26 0.34 5.36 9.61
N SER A 27 -0.89 5.62 10.05
CA SER A 27 -2.06 5.05 9.39
C SER A 27 -2.19 5.55 7.94
N SER A 28 -2.40 4.63 7.00
CA SER A 28 -2.62 4.87 5.57
C SER A 28 -3.80 5.79 5.33
N THR A 29 -4.87 5.65 6.10
CA THR A 29 -6.05 6.53 5.99
C THR A 29 -5.67 7.99 6.17
N LEU A 30 -4.73 8.28 7.08
CA LEU A 30 -4.25 9.63 7.32
C LEU A 30 -3.24 10.07 6.26
N THR A 31 -2.29 9.20 5.92
CA THR A 31 -1.26 9.47 4.89
C THR A 31 -1.89 9.73 3.52
N PHE A 32 -2.93 9.00 3.17
CA PHE A 32 -3.65 9.13 1.89
C PHE A 32 -4.91 9.99 1.99
N SER A 33 -5.23 10.58 3.16
CA SER A 33 -6.42 11.42 3.33
C SER A 33 -6.52 12.54 2.28
N LYS A 34 -5.39 13.18 1.94
CA LYS A 34 -5.33 14.22 0.91
C LYS A 34 -5.68 13.65 -0.48
N SER A 35 -5.09 12.52 -0.85
CA SER A 35 -5.31 11.86 -2.13
C SER A 35 -6.74 11.31 -2.24
N PHE A 36 -7.28 10.74 -1.17
CA PHE A 36 -8.66 10.28 -1.10
C PHE A 36 -9.66 11.44 -1.13
N TYR A 37 -9.34 12.58 -0.55
CA TYR A 37 -10.16 13.79 -0.66
C TYR A 37 -10.17 14.32 -2.10
N GLN A 38 -9.00 14.36 -2.75
CA GLN A 38 -8.89 14.79 -4.14
C GLN A 38 -9.56 13.81 -5.12
N GLY A 39 -9.56 12.51 -4.81
CA GLY A 39 -10.27 11.47 -5.55
C GLY A 39 -11.78 11.37 -5.24
N GLY A 40 -12.32 12.21 -4.36
CA GLY A 40 -13.74 12.19 -3.97
C GLY A 40 -14.17 10.97 -3.13
N LEU A 41 -13.22 10.16 -2.67
CA LEU A 41 -13.47 8.96 -1.87
C LEU A 41 -13.76 9.28 -0.40
N ILE A 42 -13.32 10.45 0.09
CA ILE A 42 -13.63 10.92 1.44
C ILE A 42 -14.03 12.39 1.46
N ASN A 43 -14.92 12.74 2.38
CA ASN A 43 -15.41 14.11 2.56
C ASN A 43 -14.51 14.95 3.50
N ARG A 44 -14.59 16.28 3.42
CA ARG A 44 -13.81 17.20 4.28
C ARG A 44 -13.99 16.92 5.78
N ARG A 45 -15.20 16.54 6.22
CA ARG A 45 -15.48 16.12 7.61
C ARG A 45 -14.71 14.86 8.01
N ALA A 46 -14.56 13.90 7.09
CA ALA A 46 -13.81 12.68 7.34
C ALA A 46 -12.31 12.99 7.53
N VAL A 47 -11.74 13.88 6.69
CA VAL A 47 -10.36 14.37 6.84
C VAL A 47 -10.13 15.03 8.21
N LEU A 48 -11.03 15.91 8.63
CA LEU A 48 -10.92 16.58 9.93
C LEU A 48 -11.02 15.60 11.11
N ARG A 49 -11.93 14.62 11.02
CA ARG A 49 -12.06 13.58 12.05
C ARG A 49 -10.77 12.77 12.18
N THR A 50 -10.19 12.34 11.06
CA THR A 50 -8.92 11.58 11.07
C THR A 50 -7.75 12.39 11.62
N ALA A 51 -7.75 13.71 11.44
CA ALA A 51 -6.73 14.59 12.02
C ALA A 51 -6.89 14.77 13.54
N TYR A 52 -8.12 14.71 14.06
CA TYR A 52 -8.43 14.87 15.49
C TYR A 52 -8.33 13.57 16.30
N THR A 53 -8.53 12.41 15.67
CA THR A 53 -8.50 11.10 16.34
C THR A 53 -7.11 10.45 16.36
N GLN A 54 -6.04 11.21 16.15
CA GLN A 54 -4.66 10.72 16.27
C GLN A 54 -4.07 10.99 17.65
#